data_AF-A0A166HG89-F1
#
_entry.id   AF-A0A166HG89-F1
#
_cell.length_a   1.000
_cell.length_b   1.000
_cell.length_c   1.000
_cell.angle_alpha   90.00
_cell.angle_beta   90.00
_cell.angle_gamma   90.00
#
_symmetry.space_group_name_H-M   'P 1'
#
loop_
_entity.id
_entity.type
_entity.pdbx_description
1 polymer ?
#
loop_
_entity_poly.entity_id
_entity_poly.type
_entity_poly.pdbx_seq_one_letter_code
_entity_poly.pdbx_strand_id
1 'polypeptide(L)'
;QLRKASAKPAWADLPTPSATERVALHREVEALRLRNQLDPKRFYRKDEGEGKGVKGLPAQFAIGTILPSPSAFGGPSADNLPRTARKRTIVDELVDDAEARRYAKKKFLELQSVKGSRGRGTLARKLAPRKPKW
;
A
#
# COMPACT_ATOMS: atom_id res chain seq x y z
N GLN A 1 -26.11 16.80 -21.27
CA GLN A 1 -26.01 16.03 -20.00
C GLN A 1 -25.27 14.73 -20.30
N LEU A 2 -24.05 14.54 -19.80
CA LEU A 2 -23.22 13.36 -20.08
C LEU A 2 -23.73 12.16 -19.27
N ARG A 3 -24.59 11.34 -19.86
CA ARG A 3 -24.93 10.01 -19.33
C ARG A 3 -23.69 9.13 -19.42
N LYS A 4 -23.01 8.92 -18.29
CA LYS A 4 -21.98 7.88 -18.15
C LYS A 4 -22.69 6.52 -18.30
N ALA A 5 -22.14 5.63 -19.12
CA ALA A 5 -22.67 4.30 -19.37
C ALA A 5 -22.92 3.57 -18.04
N SER A 6 -24.20 3.35 -17.72
CA SER A 6 -24.63 2.68 -16.50
C SER A 6 -24.28 1.19 -16.58
N ALA A 7 -23.54 0.70 -15.59
CA ALA A 7 -23.39 -0.73 -15.36
C ALA A 7 -24.76 -1.38 -15.15
N LYS A 8 -24.87 -2.70 -15.42
CA LYS A 8 -26.10 -3.49 -15.25
C LYS A 8 -26.71 -3.27 -13.84
N PRO A 9 -28.05 -3.32 -13.68
CA PRO A 9 -28.77 -2.78 -12.52
C PRO A 9 -28.33 -3.29 -11.13
N ALA A 10 -27.67 -4.44 -11.00
CA ALA A 10 -27.19 -4.94 -9.71
C ALA A 10 -25.85 -4.34 -9.23
N TRP A 11 -25.06 -3.73 -10.13
CA TRP A 11 -23.76 -3.10 -9.81
C TRP A 11 -23.82 -1.56 -9.95
N ALA A 12 -24.95 -1.03 -10.41
CA ALA A 12 -25.13 0.39 -10.73
C ALA A 12 -25.12 1.31 -9.51
N ASP A 13 -25.40 0.78 -8.32
CA ASP A 13 -25.49 1.55 -7.08
C ASP A 13 -24.12 1.82 -6.43
N LEU A 14 -23.03 1.28 -6.99
CA LEU A 14 -21.71 1.51 -6.45
C LEU A 14 -21.27 2.97 -6.69
N PRO A 15 -20.93 3.73 -5.64
CA PRO A 15 -20.59 5.14 -5.78
C PRO A 15 -19.36 5.30 -6.68
N THR A 16 -19.38 6.36 -7.49
CA THR A 16 -18.20 6.82 -8.21
C THR A 16 -17.56 7.91 -7.35
N PRO A 17 -16.38 7.67 -6.76
CA PRO A 17 -15.76 8.67 -5.92
C PRO A 17 -15.41 9.92 -6.74
N SER A 18 -15.66 11.07 -6.14
CA SER A 18 -15.35 12.38 -6.72
C SER A 18 -13.83 12.57 -6.87
N ALA A 19 -13.39 13.55 -7.66
CA ALA A 19 -11.95 13.76 -7.88
C ALA A 19 -11.18 14.05 -6.58
N THR A 20 -11.80 14.75 -5.62
CA THR A 20 -11.22 15.06 -4.31
C THR A 20 -11.11 13.81 -3.43
N GLU A 21 -12.15 12.98 -3.40
CA GLU A 21 -12.13 11.69 -2.69
C GLU A 21 -11.06 10.75 -3.24
N ARG A 22 -10.85 10.74 -4.56
CA ARG A 22 -9.79 9.93 -5.17
C ARG A 22 -8.39 10.36 -4.76
N VAL A 23 -8.18 11.65 -4.50
CA VAL A 23 -6.90 12.15 -3.97
C VAL A 23 -6.73 11.74 -2.52
N ALA A 24 -7.79 11.86 -1.71
CA ALA A 24 -7.76 11.43 -0.30
C ALA A 24 -7.47 9.92 -0.17
N LEU A 25 -8.05 9.11 -1.06
CA LEU A 25 -7.90 7.66 -1.07
C LEU A 25 -6.67 7.15 -1.84
N HIS A 26 -5.83 8.05 -2.33
CA HIS A 26 -4.68 7.69 -3.16
C HIS A 26 -3.73 6.71 -2.45
N ARG A 27 -3.50 6.91 -1.16
CA ARG A 27 -2.52 6.14 -0.37
C ARG A 27 -2.97 4.69 -0.18
N GLU A 28 -4.26 4.51 0.06
CA GLU A 28 -4.93 3.22 0.26
C GLU A 28 -4.90 2.42 -1.05
N VAL A 29 -5.20 3.10 -2.15
CA VAL A 29 -5.15 2.54 -3.50
C VAL A 29 -3.73 2.13 -3.88
N GLU A 30 -2.75 2.97 -3.57
CA GLU A 30 -1.35 2.68 -3.84
C GLU A 30 -0.84 1.53 -2.99
N ALA A 31 -1.25 1.44 -1.72
CA ALA A 31 -0.93 0.31 -0.85
C ALA A 31 -1.51 -1.01 -1.39
N LEU A 32 -2.76 -1.01 -1.88
CA LEU A 32 -3.38 -2.18 -2.50
C LEU A 32 -2.65 -2.61 -3.78
N ARG A 33 -2.22 -1.65 -4.59
CA ARG A 33 -1.40 -1.91 -5.78
C ARG A 33 -0.08 -2.56 -5.40
N LEU A 34 0.56 -2.08 -4.33
CA LEU A 34 1.87 -2.55 -3.87
C LEU A 34 1.78 -3.77 -2.93
N ARG A 35 0.62 -4.44 -2.85
CA ARG A 35 0.38 -5.57 -1.94
C ARG A 35 1.42 -6.70 -2.06
N ASN A 36 1.95 -6.92 -3.27
CA ASN A 36 2.97 -7.92 -3.56
C ASN A 36 4.35 -7.58 -2.99
N GLN A 37 4.60 -6.32 -2.67
CA GLN A 37 5.88 -5.84 -2.14
C GLN A 37 5.86 -5.65 -0.62
N LEU A 38 4.68 -5.72 0.01
CA LEU A 38 4.50 -5.53 1.45
C LEU A 38 5.00 -6.73 2.25
N ASP A 39 4.56 -7.94 1.88
CA ASP A 39 4.91 -9.18 2.57
C ASP A 39 5.70 -10.10 1.62
N PRO A 40 6.96 -10.46 1.93
CA PRO A 40 7.78 -11.34 1.10
C PRO A 40 7.24 -12.77 0.98
N LYS A 41 6.28 -13.16 1.82
CA LYS A 41 5.69 -14.52 1.83
C LYS A 41 4.38 -14.61 1.06
N ARG A 42 3.78 -13.49 0.68
CA ARG A 42 2.48 -13.45 -0.01
C ARG A 42 2.66 -13.00 -1.44
N PHE A 43 2.35 -13.90 -2.37
CA PHE A 43 2.39 -13.63 -3.80
C PHE A 43 0.97 -13.63 -4.35
N TYR A 44 0.50 -12.47 -4.81
CA TYR A 44 -0.79 -12.34 -5.47
C TYR A 44 -0.61 -12.39 -6.99
N ARG A 45 -1.68 -12.79 -7.68
CA ARG A 45 -1.75 -12.64 -9.13
C ARG A 45 -1.62 -11.16 -9.49
N LYS A 46 -0.82 -10.90 -10.53
CA LYS A 46 -0.64 -9.57 -11.11
C LYS A 46 -1.89 -9.18 -11.88
N ASP A 47 -2.45 -8.03 -11.55
CA ASP A 47 -3.62 -7.49 -12.25
C ASP A 47 -3.15 -6.66 -13.45
N GLU A 48 -3.85 -6.72 -14.59
CA GLU A 48 -3.48 -5.95 -15.80
C GLU A 48 -3.43 -4.43 -15.55
N GLY A 49 -4.22 -3.96 -14.57
CA GLY A 49 -4.26 -2.57 -14.12
C GLY A 49 -3.12 -2.16 -13.19
N GLU A 50 -2.35 -3.10 -12.62
CA GLU A 50 -1.34 -2.83 -11.58
C GLU A 50 -0.19 -1.94 -12.10
N GLY A 51 0.07 -1.94 -13.41
CA GLY A 51 1.05 -1.04 -14.03
C GLY A 51 0.59 0.42 -14.17
N LYS A 52 -0.73 0.68 -14.16
CA LYS A 52 -1.34 1.96 -14.56
C LYS A 52 -1.62 2.92 -13.39
N GLY A 53 -1.21 2.57 -12.17
CA GLY A 53 -1.40 3.40 -10.98
C GLY A 53 -2.89 3.64 -10.67
N VAL A 54 -3.24 4.85 -10.23
CA VAL A 54 -4.64 5.25 -9.95
C VAL A 54 -5.57 5.06 -11.15
N LYS A 55 -5.03 5.10 -12.38
CA LYS A 55 -5.79 4.87 -13.62
C LYS A 55 -6.13 3.39 -13.87
N GLY A 56 -5.44 2.48 -13.18
CA GLY A 56 -5.69 1.04 -13.25
C GLY A 56 -6.82 0.56 -12.35
N LEU A 57 -7.36 1.43 -11.49
CA LEU A 57 -8.52 1.12 -10.68
C LEU A 57 -9.82 1.11 -11.49
N PRO A 58 -10.82 0.34 -11.04
CA PRO A 58 -12.20 0.49 -11.49
C PRO A 58 -12.68 1.95 -11.38
N ALA A 59 -13.54 2.35 -12.32
CA ALA A 59 -14.15 3.69 -12.30
C ALA A 59 -15.06 3.88 -11.08
N GLN A 60 -15.69 2.80 -10.62
CA GLN A 60 -16.60 2.77 -9.48
C GLN A 60 -16.02 1.85 -8.41
N PHE A 61 -15.89 2.32 -7.18
CA PHE A 61 -15.43 1.51 -6.05
C PHE A 61 -15.91 2.12 -4.74
N ALA A 62 -16.05 1.28 -3.72
CA ALA A 62 -16.36 1.68 -2.36
C ALA A 62 -15.37 1.03 -1.39
N ILE A 63 -15.04 1.73 -0.30
CA ILE A 63 -14.24 1.20 0.80
C ILE A 63 -15.20 0.90 1.94
N GLY A 64 -15.20 -0.35 2.40
CA GLY A 64 -16.02 -0.82 3.52
C GLY A 64 -15.14 -1.30 4.67
N THR A 65 -15.77 -1.47 5.83
CA THR A 65 -15.15 -2.10 7.01
C THR A 65 -15.77 -3.48 7.20
N ILE A 66 -14.93 -4.48 7.48
CA ILE A 66 -15.41 -5.83 7.78
C ILE A 66 -16.04 -5.83 9.17
N LEU A 67 -17.30 -6.26 9.26
CA LEU A 67 -18.00 -6.42 10.53
C LEU A 67 -17.54 -7.70 11.23
N PRO A 68 -17.31 -7.66 12.55
CA PRO A 68 -16.89 -8.85 13.29
C PRO A 68 -17.99 -9.90 13.27
N SER A 69 -17.62 -11.16 13.02
CA SER A 69 -18.56 -12.28 13.09
C SER A 69 -18.83 -12.66 14.55
N PRO A 70 -20.07 -13.01 14.91
CA PRO A 70 -20.37 -13.51 16.24
C PRO A 70 -19.65 -14.84 16.47
N SER A 71 -18.82 -14.90 17.52
CA SER A 71 -18.23 -16.15 17.98
C SER A 71 -19.28 -16.96 18.73
N ALA A 72 -19.30 -18.29 18.56
CA ALA A 72 -20.23 -19.19 19.24
C ALA A 72 -20.20 -19.03 20.77
N PHE A 73 -19.09 -18.56 21.34
CA PHE A 73 -18.90 -18.40 22.78
C PHE A 73 -18.85 -16.93 23.23
N GLY A 74 -19.21 -15.97 22.36
CA GLY A 74 -19.24 -14.54 22.70
C GLY A 74 -17.88 -13.90 23.02
N GLY A 75 -16.80 -14.68 22.96
CA GLY A 75 -15.43 -14.23 23.21
C GLY A 75 -14.73 -13.68 21.96
N PRO A 76 -13.52 -13.10 22.14
CA PRO A 76 -12.67 -12.68 21.02
C PRO A 76 -12.34 -13.89 20.13
N SER A 77 -12.75 -13.84 18.86
CA SER A 77 -12.33 -14.80 17.84
C SER A 77 -10.97 -14.39 17.28
N ALA A 78 -10.12 -15.34 16.92
CA ALA A 78 -8.85 -15.08 16.23
C ALA A 78 -9.06 -14.34 14.89
N ASP A 79 -10.21 -14.52 14.26
CA ASP A 79 -10.58 -13.86 13.00
C ASP A 79 -10.97 -12.38 13.18
N ASN A 80 -11.33 -11.99 14.41
CA ASN A 80 -11.84 -10.66 14.70
C ASN A 80 -10.73 -9.78 15.31
N LEU A 81 -10.47 -8.63 14.69
CA LEU A 81 -9.55 -7.64 15.24
C LEU A 81 -10.07 -7.07 16.58
N PRO A 82 -9.20 -6.95 17.61
CA PRO A 82 -9.55 -6.29 18.86
C PRO A 82 -9.74 -4.79 18.64
N ARG A 83 -10.53 -4.14 19.50
CA ARG A 83 -10.91 -2.72 19.35
C ARG A 83 -9.71 -1.77 19.26
N THR A 84 -8.60 -2.12 19.92
CA THR A 84 -7.34 -1.34 19.95
C THR A 84 -6.55 -1.42 18.65
N ALA A 85 -6.65 -2.53 17.92
CA ALA A 85 -5.94 -2.75 16.67
C ALA A 85 -6.69 -2.19 15.44
N ARG A 86 -8.01 -1.97 15.56
CA ARG A 86 -8.83 -1.38 14.48
C ARG A 86 -8.41 0.07 14.22
N LYS A 87 -8.03 0.39 12.99
CA LYS A 87 -7.71 1.77 12.58
C LYS A 87 -8.75 2.30 11.60
N ARG A 88 -8.56 3.55 11.17
CA ARG A 88 -9.45 4.23 10.22
C ARG A 88 -9.13 3.88 8.77
N THR A 89 -7.88 3.58 8.47
CA THR A 89 -7.40 3.32 7.10
C THR A 89 -6.54 2.07 7.05
N ILE A 90 -6.50 1.42 5.88
CA ILE A 90 -5.67 0.24 5.61
C ILE A 90 -4.19 0.57 5.80
N VAL A 91 -3.77 1.78 5.44
CA VAL A 91 -2.39 2.23 5.57
C VAL A 91 -1.99 2.39 7.03
N ASP A 92 -2.88 2.91 7.88
CA ASP A 92 -2.61 3.04 9.31
C ASP A 92 -2.44 1.66 9.97
N GLU A 93 -3.22 0.66 9.56
CA GLU A 93 -3.07 -0.72 10.04
C GLU A 93 -1.71 -1.31 9.62
N LEU A 94 -1.30 -1.06 8.37
CA LEU A 94 0.00 -1.51 7.85
C LEU A 94 1.19 -0.83 8.57
N VAL A 95 1.07 0.44 8.94
CA VAL A 95 2.12 1.18 9.65
C VAL A 95 2.27 0.72 11.10
N ASP A 96 1.18 0.29 11.72
CA ASP A 96 1.17 -0.23 13.10
C ASP A 96 1.80 -1.64 13.19
N ASP A 97 1.80 -2.41 12.09
CA ASP A 97 2.44 -3.72 12.03
C ASP A 97 3.97 -3.64 12.15
N ALA A 98 4.48 -4.14 13.27
CA ALA A 98 5.90 -4.15 13.60
C ALA A 98 6.73 -4.99 12.61
N GLU A 99 6.19 -6.10 12.11
CA GLU A 99 6.91 -6.98 11.19
C GLU A 99 7.06 -6.33 9.81
N ALA A 100 5.97 -5.80 9.28
CA ALA A 100 5.96 -5.04 8.03
C ALA A 100 6.94 -3.85 8.11
N ARG A 101 6.91 -3.08 9.20
CA ARG A 101 7.82 -1.95 9.42
C ARG A 101 9.28 -2.37 9.44
N ARG A 102 9.61 -3.46 10.13
CA ARG A 102 10.98 -3.98 10.20
C ARG A 102 11.47 -4.42 8.82
N TYR A 103 10.63 -5.16 8.08
CA TYR A 103 10.97 -5.63 6.75
C TYR A 103 11.17 -4.47 5.77
N ALA A 104 10.22 -3.52 5.73
CA ALA A 104 10.29 -2.34 4.89
C ALA A 104 11.56 -1.52 5.18
N LYS A 105 11.88 -1.29 6.46
CA LYS A 105 13.12 -0.58 6.85
C LYS A 105 14.38 -1.32 6.39
N LYS A 106 14.44 -2.63 6.60
CA LYS A 106 15.58 -3.47 6.17
C LYS A 106 15.79 -3.37 4.66
N LYS A 107 14.73 -3.59 3.88
CA LYS A 107 14.80 -3.52 2.41
C LYS A 107 15.07 -2.12 1.88
N PHE A 108 14.53 -1.10 2.52
CA PHE A 108 14.84 0.28 2.18
C PHE A 108 16.34 0.56 2.34
N LEU A 109 16.95 0.21 3.47
CA LEU A 109 18.38 0.42 3.71
C LEU A 109 19.26 -0.38 2.75
N GLU A 110 18.89 -1.62 2.44
CA GLU A 110 19.57 -2.45 1.45
C GLU A 110 19.57 -1.75 0.07
N LEU A 111 18.41 -1.27 -0.39
CA LEU A 111 18.27 -0.54 -1.64
C LEU A 111 19.02 0.80 -1.64
N GLN A 112 18.97 1.55 -0.55
CA GLN A 112 19.71 2.81 -0.43
C GLN A 112 21.21 2.60 -0.43
N SER A 113 21.72 1.54 0.21
CA SER A 113 23.14 1.17 0.17
C SER A 113 23.58 0.85 -1.26
N VAL A 114 22.82 0.02 -1.97
CA VAL A 114 23.11 -0.33 -3.38
C VAL A 114 23.06 0.90 -4.28
N LYS A 115 22.04 1.76 -4.15
CA LYS A 115 21.93 3.00 -4.94
C LYS A 115 23.03 4.01 -4.59
N GLY A 116 23.35 4.18 -3.31
CA GLY A 116 24.38 5.08 -2.81
C GLY A 116 25.79 4.65 -3.24
N SER A 117 26.07 3.35 -3.28
CA SER A 117 27.35 2.83 -3.78
C SER A 117 27.63 3.18 -5.24
N ARG A 118 26.58 3.34 -6.06
CA ARG A 118 26.65 3.74 -7.47
C ARG A 118 26.30 5.21 -7.70
N GLY A 119 26.05 5.97 -6.64
CA GLY A 119 25.50 7.32 -6.69
C GLY A 119 26.54 8.44 -6.66
N ARG A 120 26.05 9.66 -6.46
CA ARG A 120 26.91 10.85 -6.27
C ARG A 120 27.79 10.65 -5.03
N GLY A 121 29.08 10.97 -5.16
CA GLY A 121 30.07 10.84 -4.08
C GLY A 121 30.93 9.59 -4.14
N THR A 122 30.63 8.60 -4.99
CA THR A 122 31.47 7.41 -5.16
C THR A 122 32.85 7.75 -5.71
N LEU A 123 32.92 8.61 -6.73
CA LEU A 123 34.19 9.09 -7.28
C LEU A 123 34.96 9.91 -6.23
N ALA A 124 34.29 10.80 -5.49
CA ALA A 124 34.92 11.56 -4.42
C ALA A 124 35.49 10.66 -3.32
N ARG A 125 34.76 9.60 -2.92
CA ARG A 125 35.22 8.60 -1.94
C ARG A 125 36.42 7.80 -2.46
N LYS A 126 36.45 7.46 -3.75
CA LYS A 126 37.59 6.77 -4.39
C LYS A 126 38.84 7.66 -4.46
N LEU A 127 38.66 8.97 -4.64
CA LEU A 127 39.75 9.94 -4.71
C LEU A 127 40.18 10.46 -3.33
N ALA A 128 39.35 10.38 -2.29
CA ALA A 128 39.67 10.80 -0.93
C ALA A 128 41.00 10.24 -0.37
N PRO A 129 41.31 8.93 -0.48
CA PRO A 129 42.61 8.41 -0.02
C PRO A 129 43.80 8.85 -0.89
N ARG A 130 43.55 9.40 -2.08
CA ARG A 130 44.58 9.94 -2.98
C ARG A 130 44.88 11.40 -2.69
N LYS A 131 44.15 12.04 -1.76
CA LYS A 131 44.41 13.42 -1.35
C LYS A 131 45.66 13.43 -0.46
N PRO A 132 46.64 14.28 -0.76
CA PRO A 132 47.84 14.36 0.05
C PRO A 132 47.50 14.92 1.45
N LYS A 133 48.18 14.41 2.47
CA LYS A 133 48.16 14.93 3.85
C LYS A 133 49.34 15.88 3.98
N TRP A 134 49.17 17.12 3.55
CA TRP A 134 50.09 18.20 3.89
C TRP A 134 49.32 19.23 4.71
#